data_AF-A0A968AVZ6-F1
#
_entry.id   AF-A0A968AVZ6-F1
#
_cell.length_a   1.000
_cell.length_b   1.000
_cell.length_c   1.000
_cell.angle_alpha   90.00
_cell.angle_beta   90.00
_cell.angle_gamma   90.00
#
_symmetry.space_group_name_H-M   'P 1'
#
loop_
_entity.id
_entity.type
_entity.pdbx_description
1 polymer ?
#
loop_
_entity_poly.entity_id
_entity_poly.type
_entity_poly.pdbx_seq_one_letter_code
_entity_poly.pdbx_strand_id
1 'polypeptide(L)' 'KAEEIINSDPDKHFMPQQFKNPANPKAHFKTTGPEIWDATNGAIDVLVAGVGTGGTITGTSR' A
#
# COMPACT_ATOMS: atom_id res chain seq x y z
N LYS A 1 16.45 13.12 9.68
CA LYS A 1 16.90 12.01 10.54
C LYS A 1 16.81 10.62 9.91
N ALA A 2 15.66 10.11 9.47
CA ALA A 2 15.59 8.75 8.89
C ALA A 2 16.47 8.61 7.62
N GLU A 3 16.47 9.63 6.77
CA GLU A 3 17.33 9.71 5.58
C GLU A 3 18.82 9.82 5.93
N GLU A 4 19.17 10.59 6.97
CA GLU A 4 20.55 10.68 7.46
C GLU A 4 21.08 9.31 7.93
N ILE A 5 20.25 8.53 8.63
CA ILE A 5 20.64 7.20 9.14
C ILE A 5 20.93 6.24 7.98
N ILE A 6 20.05 6.13 6.99
CA ILE A 6 20.32 5.26 5.85
C ILE A 6 21.53 5.73 5.04
N ASN A 7 21.73 7.05 4.88
CA ASN A 7 22.89 7.58 4.18
C ASN A 7 24.21 7.38 4.94
N SER A 8 24.16 7.19 6.27
CA SER A 8 25.36 6.95 7.08
C SER A 8 25.95 5.55 6.91
N ASP A 9 25.13 4.56 6.54
CA ASP A 9 25.55 3.18 6.23
C ASP A 9 24.45 2.50 5.38
N PRO A 10 24.46 2.68 4.05
CA PRO A 10 23.37 2.22 3.17
C PRO A 10 23.26 0.71 3.05
N ASP A 11 24.36 -0.03 3.25
CA ASP A 11 24.36 -1.50 3.15
C ASP A 11 23.76 -2.16 4.39
N LYS A 12 23.79 -1.46 5.53
CA LYS A 12 23.26 -1.93 6.81
C LYS A 12 21.79 -1.59 7.02
N HIS A 13 21.29 -0.54 6.38
CA HIS A 13 19.97 0.02 6.64
C HIS A 13 19.05 -0.05 5.43
N PHE A 14 17.78 -0.39 5.67
CA PHE A 14 16.75 -0.39 4.65
C PHE A 14 15.68 0.66 4.95
N MET A 15 15.28 1.43 3.94
CA MET A 15 14.20 2.42 4.04
C MET A 15 13.00 1.95 3.20
N PRO A 16 11.87 1.56 3.81
CA PRO A 16 10.72 1.00 3.09
C PRO A 16 10.03 1.99 2.15
N GLN A 17 10.12 3.29 2.44
CA GLN A 17 9.52 4.40 1.68
C GLN A 17 8.03 4.19 1.35
N GLN A 18 7.18 3.90 2.32
CA GLN A 18 5.76 3.56 2.10
C GLN A 18 4.96 4.58 1.26
N PHE A 19 5.37 5.85 1.22
CA PHE A 19 4.75 6.90 0.40
C PHE A 19 5.18 6.89 -1.08
N LYS A 20 6.29 6.24 -1.41
CA LYS A 20 6.88 6.20 -2.78
C LYS A 20 6.97 4.80 -3.35
N ASN A 21 6.97 3.77 -2.49
CA ASN A 21 7.20 2.40 -2.89
C ASN A 21 5.95 1.78 -3.56
N PRO A 22 6.02 1.38 -4.84
CA PRO A 22 4.87 0.82 -5.56
C PRO A 22 4.41 -0.53 -5.00
N ALA A 23 5.23 -1.21 -4.18
CA ALA A 23 4.81 -2.42 -3.49
C ALA A 23 3.63 -2.19 -2.55
N ASN A 24 3.49 -0.98 -1.98
CA ASN A 24 2.38 -0.63 -1.09
C ASN A 24 1.01 -0.74 -1.79
N PRO A 25 0.68 0.07 -2.82
CA PRO A 25 -0.60 -0.09 -3.52
C PRO A 25 -0.71 -1.45 -4.24
N LYS A 26 0.40 -2.04 -4.70
CA LYS A 26 0.38 -3.37 -5.34
C LYS A 26 -0.05 -4.49 -4.41
N ALA A 27 0.22 -4.37 -3.10
CA ALA A 27 -0.27 -5.33 -2.11
C ALA A 27 -1.80 -5.33 -2.09
N HIS A 28 -2.41 -4.15 -1.96
CA HIS A 28 -3.87 -4.02 -1.91
C HIS A 28 -4.57 -4.39 -3.22
N PHE A 29 -3.95 -4.13 -4.38
CA PHE A 29 -4.46 -4.62 -5.67
C PHE A 29 -4.46 -6.15 -5.75
N LYS A 30 -3.43 -6.80 -5.23
CA LYS A 30 -3.28 -8.26 -5.31
C LYS A 30 -4.09 -9.02 -4.26
N THR A 31 -4.37 -8.41 -3.13
CA THR A 31 -4.96 -9.10 -1.99
C THR A 31 -6.24 -8.40 -1.53
N THR A 32 -6.15 -7.20 -0.94
CA THR A 32 -7.31 -6.52 -0.33
C THR A 32 -8.49 -6.29 -1.29
N GLY A 33 -8.22 -5.90 -2.55
CA GLY A 33 -9.23 -5.77 -3.60
C GLY A 33 -9.94 -7.09 -3.91
N PRO A 34 -9.21 -8.12 -4.35
CA PRO A 34 -9.77 -9.45 -4.58
C PRO A 34 -10.49 -10.04 -3.36
N GLU A 35 -9.96 -9.88 -2.15
CA GLU A 35 -10.60 -10.36 -0.92
C GLU A 35 -11.99 -9.71 -0.71
N ILE A 36 -12.10 -8.40 -0.91
CA ILE A 36 -13.38 -7.68 -0.81
C ILE A 36 -14.33 -8.12 -1.93
N TRP A 37 -13.82 -8.25 -3.16
CA TRP A 37 -14.62 -8.67 -4.30
C TRP A 37 -15.20 -10.06 -4.10
N ASP A 38 -14.36 -11.02 -3.71
CA ASP A 38 -14.76 -12.41 -3.48
C ASP A 38 -15.72 -12.51 -2.28
N ALA A 39 -15.41 -11.83 -1.16
CA ALA A 39 -16.27 -11.86 0.03
C ALA A 39 -17.66 -11.24 -0.19
N THR A 40 -17.78 -10.32 -1.14
CA THR A 40 -19.06 -9.69 -1.51
C THR A 40 -19.71 -10.35 -2.72
N ASN A 41 -19.11 -11.41 -3.28
CA ASN A 41 -19.51 -12.01 -4.57
C ASN A 41 -19.69 -10.93 -5.67
N GLY A 42 -18.83 -9.91 -5.67
CA GLY A 42 -18.89 -8.78 -6.60
C GLY A 42 -20.03 -7.78 -6.36
N ALA A 43 -20.75 -7.87 -5.25
CA ALA A 43 -21.89 -6.99 -4.93
C ALA A 43 -21.50 -5.71 -4.16
N ILE A 44 -20.21 -5.38 -4.05
CA ILE A 44 -19.78 -4.12 -3.43
C ILE A 44 -20.09 -2.93 -4.33
N ASP A 45 -20.86 -1.98 -3.80
CA ASP A 45 -21.19 -0.74 -4.52
C ASP A 45 -20.28 0.44 -4.13
N VAL A 46 -19.89 0.51 -2.85
CA VAL A 46 -19.13 1.64 -2.30
C VAL A 46 -18.04 1.14 -1.36
N LEU A 47 -16.83 1.63 -1.57
CA LEU A 47 -15.69 1.45 -0.68
C LEU A 47 -15.32 2.79 -0.03
N VAL A 48 -15.18 2.81 1.30
CA VAL A 48 -14.69 3.98 2.05
C VAL A 48 -13.34 3.64 2.68
N ALA A 49 -12.31 4.42 2.36
CA ALA A 49 -10.98 4.25 2.93
C ALA A 49 -10.37 5.61 3.33
N GLY A 50 -9.89 5.71 4.57
CA GLY A 50 -9.09 6.85 5.00
C GLY A 50 -7.73 6.88 4.30
N VAL A 51 -7.19 8.07 4.06
CA VAL A 51 -5.96 8.24 3.27
C VAL A 51 -4.80 8.68 4.16
N GLY A 52 -3.82 7.78 4.33
CA GLY A 52 -2.47 8.09 4.80
C GLY A 52 -1.49 8.14 3.63
N THR A 53 -0.88 7.00 3.30
CA THR A 53 -0.03 6.87 2.10
C THR A 53 -0.82 6.83 0.79
N GLY A 54 -2.12 6.56 0.85
CA GLY A 54 -2.97 6.31 -0.31
C GLY A 54 -2.89 4.89 -0.88
N GLY A 55 -2.05 4.01 -0.31
CA GLY A 55 -1.86 2.64 -0.78
C GLY A 55 -3.15 1.82 -0.85
N THR A 56 -3.96 1.87 0.20
CA THR A 56 -5.23 1.12 0.28
C THR A 56 -6.22 1.53 -0.79
N ILE A 57 -6.61 2.81 -0.83
CA ILE A 57 -7.58 3.28 -1.84
C ILE A 57 -7.05 3.12 -3.26
N THR A 58 -5.75 3.35 -3.49
CA THR A 58 -5.17 3.21 -4.84
C THR A 58 -5.12 1.76 -5.30
N GLY A 59 -4.75 0.83 -4.41
CA GLY A 59 -4.60 -0.57 -4.76
C GLY A 59 -5.93 -1.28 -4.89
N THR A 60 -6.84 -1.10 -3.94
CA THR A 60 -8.16 -1.74 -3.93
C THR A 60 -9.06 -1.27 -5.10
N SER A 61 -8.82 -0.09 -5.67
CA SER A 61 -9.63 0.51 -6.75
C SER A 61 -9.04 0.41 -8.17
N ARG A 62 -7.98 -0.38 -8.39
CA ARG A 62 -7.39 -0.65 -9.72
C ARG A 62 -7.87 -1.99 -10.26
#